data_AF-A0A7C4LL95-F1
#
_entry.id   AF-A0A7C4LL95-F1
#
_cell.length_a   1.000
_cell.length_b   1.000
_cell.length_c   1.000
_cell.angle_alpha   90.00
_cell.angle_beta   90.00
_cell.angle_gamma   90.00
#
_symmetry.space_group_name_H-M   'P 1'
#
loop_
_entity.id
_entity.type
_entity.pdbx_description
1 polymer ?
#
loop_
_entity_poly.entity_id
_entity_poly.type
_entity_poly.pdbx_seq_one_letter_code
_entity_poly.pdbx_strand_id
1 'polypeptide(L)'
;MKWPIVFALLTGLFWGTYGPALGISRAAEHNPFKPYLMIGLAYLVWAVIGGYGGIVYTKSGFSYTATGASWGFIAGSLGAFGALTLTLAMFSFQGMKPRADIVMPIVFGTAVSVTAITSVILTKADFNPWLYLGIAGMAVCIVIVAYNTPHAGPAHAKPAAASTAPAGGTEPDPRAH
;
A
#
# COMPACT_ATOMS: atom_id res chain seq x y z
N MET A 1 15.99 5.55 -23.49
CA MET A 1 14.93 4.54 -23.28
C MET A 1 15.10 3.67 -22.02
N LYS A 2 16.25 3.66 -21.32
CA LYS A 2 16.46 2.80 -20.12
C LYS A 2 15.88 3.36 -18.81
N TRP A 3 15.80 4.68 -18.65
CA TRP A 3 15.35 5.33 -17.41
C TRP A 3 13.91 4.98 -16.96
N PRO A 4 12.88 4.98 -17.83
CA PRO A 4 11.52 4.65 -17.41
C PRO A 4 11.39 3.21 -16.89
N ILE A 5 12.14 2.27 -17.47
CA ILE A 5 12.15 0.87 -17.03
C ILE A 5 12.75 0.76 -15.62
N VAL A 6 13.84 1.49 -15.34
CA VAL A 6 14.42 1.55 -13.99
C VAL A 6 13.40 2.08 -12.99
N PHE A 7 12.69 3.16 -13.30
CA PHE A 7 11.65 3.68 -12.42
C PHE A 7 10.48 2.71 -12.25
N ALA A 8 10.07 1.98 -13.29
CA ALA A 8 9.04 0.96 -13.18
C ALA A 8 9.47 -0.20 -12.26
N LEU A 9 10.73 -0.64 -12.34
CA LEU A 9 11.29 -1.64 -11.43
C LEU A 9 11.37 -1.11 -9.99
N LEU A 10 11.75 0.16 -9.79
CA LEU A 10 11.72 0.80 -8.48
C LEU A 10 10.29 0.93 -7.93
N THR A 11 9.30 1.20 -8.77
CA THR A 11 7.89 1.16 -8.38
C THR A 11 7.52 -0.23 -7.87
N GLY A 12 7.92 -1.29 -8.59
CA GLY A 12 7.74 -2.67 -8.13
C GLY A 12 8.42 -2.95 -6.79
N LEU A 13 9.63 -2.42 -6.57
CA LEU A 13 10.36 -2.56 -5.31
C LEU A 13 9.64 -1.88 -4.13
N PHE A 14 9.19 -0.63 -4.29
CA PHE A 14 8.50 0.11 -3.22
C PHE A 14 7.13 -0.50 -2.90
N TRP A 15 6.36 -0.89 -3.92
CA TRP A 15 5.08 -1.57 -3.70
C TRP A 15 5.27 -3.00 -3.16
N GLY A 16 6.33 -3.69 -3.55
CA GLY A 16 6.66 -5.01 -3.00
C GLY A 16 7.01 -4.96 -1.51
N THR A 17 7.81 -3.96 -1.10
CA THR A 17 8.20 -3.77 0.31
C THR A 17 7.12 -3.11 1.17
N TYR A 18 6.13 -2.45 0.55
CA TYR A 18 4.96 -1.88 1.23
C TYR A 18 4.17 -2.93 2.04
N GLY A 19 3.94 -4.13 1.49
CA GLY A 19 3.16 -5.18 2.17
C GLY A 19 3.74 -5.57 3.53
N PRO A 20 5.03 -5.95 3.60
CA PRO A 20 5.73 -6.20 4.88
C PRO A 20 5.73 -5.00 5.82
N ALA A 21 6.01 -3.78 5.33
CA ALA A 21 6.02 -2.57 6.15
C ALA A 21 4.64 -2.27 6.76
N LEU A 22 3.57 -2.45 5.98
CA LEU A 22 2.19 -2.35 6.45
C LEU A 22 1.88 -3.42 7.50
N GLY A 23 2.31 -4.66 7.28
CA GLY A 23 2.17 -5.74 8.25
C GLY A 23 2.77 -5.38 9.61
N ILE A 24 3.97 -4.78 9.62
CA ILE A 24 4.64 -4.30 10.85
C ILE A 24 3.82 -3.19 11.52
N SER A 25 3.39 -2.17 10.78
CA SER A 25 2.60 -1.06 11.32
C SER A 25 1.26 -1.52 11.90
N ARG A 26 0.63 -2.52 11.28
CA ARG A 26 -0.63 -3.12 11.76
C ARG A 26 -0.43 -3.98 13.00
N ALA A 27 0.69 -4.70 13.09
CA ALA A 27 1.01 -5.46 14.29
C ALA A 27 1.26 -4.55 15.50
N ALA A 28 1.77 -3.34 15.27
CA ALA A 28 1.99 -2.33 16.30
C ALA A 28 0.73 -1.54 16.70
N GLU A 29 -0.31 -1.50 15.84
CA GLU A 29 -1.51 -0.68 16.05
C GLU A 29 -2.78 -1.52 16.13
N HIS A 30 -3.52 -1.37 17.23
CA HIS A 30 -4.81 -2.07 17.44
C HIS A 30 -5.95 -1.52 16.58
N ASN A 31 -5.80 -0.32 15.99
CA ASN A 31 -6.82 0.28 15.12
C ASN A 31 -6.33 0.30 13.66
N PRO A 32 -7.03 -0.38 12.73
CA PRO A 32 -6.65 -0.45 11.32
C PRO A 32 -6.62 0.90 10.59
N PHE A 33 -7.40 1.88 11.03
CA PHE A 33 -7.46 3.20 10.39
C PHE A 33 -6.26 4.07 10.73
N LYS A 34 -5.52 3.79 11.80
CA LYS A 34 -4.33 4.57 12.17
C LYS A 34 -3.19 4.39 11.15
N PRO A 35 -2.76 3.15 10.79
CA PRO A 35 -1.82 2.98 9.68
C PRO A 35 -2.35 3.54 8.35
N TYR A 36 -3.64 3.38 8.07
CA TYR A 36 -4.25 3.92 6.84
C TYR A 36 -4.17 5.45 6.78
N LEU A 37 -4.42 6.15 7.88
CA LEU A 37 -4.28 7.60 7.96
C LEU A 37 -2.83 8.03 7.71
N MET A 38 -1.85 7.31 8.27
CA MET A 38 -0.43 7.59 8.03
C MET A 38 -0.01 7.34 6.57
N ILE A 39 -0.57 6.32 5.90
CA ILE A 39 -0.39 6.11 4.46
C ILE A 39 -0.94 7.30 3.68
N GLY A 40 -2.16 7.75 4.01
CA GLY A 40 -2.78 8.91 3.37
C GLY A 40 -1.96 10.19 3.54
N LEU A 41 -1.43 10.43 4.74
CA LEU A 41 -0.54 11.56 5.01
C LEU A 41 0.76 11.47 4.20
N ALA A 42 1.37 10.28 4.14
CA ALA A 42 2.57 10.06 3.32
C ALA A 42 2.28 10.34 1.83
N TYR A 43 1.13 9.90 1.31
CA TYR A 43 0.73 10.17 -0.06
C TYR A 43 0.57 11.66 -0.32
N LEU A 44 -0.06 12.41 0.60
CA LEU A 44 -0.18 13.86 0.48
C LEU A 44 1.20 14.53 0.42
N VAL A 45 2.09 14.19 1.35
CA VAL A 45 3.44 14.78 1.43
C VAL A 45 4.22 14.51 0.15
N TRP A 46 4.33 13.25 -0.26
CA TRP A 46 5.15 12.88 -1.42
C TRP A 46 4.54 13.29 -2.75
N ALA A 47 3.21 13.25 -2.90
CA ALA A 47 2.55 13.71 -4.12
C ALA A 47 2.69 15.22 -4.30
N VAL A 48 2.52 16.01 -3.23
CA VAL A 48 2.66 17.47 -3.30
C VAL A 48 4.10 17.86 -3.56
N ILE A 49 5.06 17.31 -2.82
CA ILE A 49 6.50 17.61 -3.00
C ILE A 49 6.96 17.19 -4.39
N GLY A 50 6.64 15.96 -4.80
CA GLY A 50 7.06 15.42 -6.10
C GLY A 50 6.43 16.17 -7.29
N GLY A 51 5.12 16.43 -7.22
CA GLY A 51 4.40 17.18 -8.25
C GLY A 51 4.90 18.61 -8.39
N TYR A 52 5.03 19.33 -7.26
CA TYR A 52 5.59 20.68 -7.23
C TYR A 52 7.02 20.71 -7.78
N GLY A 53 7.88 19.80 -7.31
CA GLY A 53 9.26 19.69 -7.78
C GLY A 53 9.35 19.42 -9.29
N GLY A 54 8.48 18.57 -9.82
CA GLY A 54 8.39 18.28 -11.25
C GLY A 54 8.00 19.51 -12.08
N ILE A 55 7.04 20.31 -11.61
CA ILE A 55 6.62 21.56 -12.28
C ILE A 55 7.76 22.58 -12.29
N VAL A 56 8.45 22.75 -11.16
CA VAL A 56 9.59 23.67 -11.05
C VAL A 56 10.74 23.21 -11.96
N TYR A 57 11.06 21.91 -11.98
CA TYR A 57 12.12 21.36 -12.81
C TYR A 57 11.85 21.51 -14.30
N THR A 58 10.61 21.24 -14.73
CA THR A 58 10.20 21.34 -16.14
C THR A 58 9.92 22.77 -16.59
N LYS A 59 9.86 23.73 -15.67
CA LYS A 59 9.51 25.13 -15.92
C LYS A 59 8.16 25.31 -16.63
N SER A 60 7.23 24.38 -16.42
CA SER A 60 5.94 24.36 -17.12
C SER A 60 4.93 25.40 -16.60
N GLY A 61 5.19 25.98 -15.43
CA GLY A 61 4.24 26.85 -14.73
C GLY A 61 3.05 26.07 -14.14
N PHE A 62 2.19 26.78 -13.40
CA PHE A 62 1.00 26.22 -12.72
C PHE A 62 -0.30 26.45 -13.51
N SER A 63 -0.21 26.60 -14.83
CA SER A 63 -1.39 26.72 -15.68
C SER A 63 -1.95 25.34 -15.97
N TYR A 64 -3.16 25.06 -15.48
CA TYR A 64 -3.83 23.78 -15.66
C TYR A 64 -5.01 23.92 -16.62
N THR A 65 -5.20 22.94 -17.50
CA THR A 65 -6.46 22.79 -18.22
C THR A 65 -7.51 22.18 -17.29
N ALA A 66 -8.78 22.59 -17.41
CA ALA A 66 -9.87 22.02 -16.61
C ALA A 66 -9.97 20.49 -16.77
N THR A 67 -9.75 20.00 -17.99
CA THR A 67 -9.71 18.56 -18.31
C THR A 67 -8.52 17.87 -17.63
N GLY A 68 -7.32 18.46 -17.66
CA GLY A 68 -6.13 17.86 -17.02
C GLY A 68 -6.26 17.81 -15.49
N ALA A 69 -6.75 18.89 -14.88
CA ALA A 69 -6.97 18.96 -13.44
C ALA A 69 -8.04 17.94 -12.97
N SER A 70 -9.17 17.84 -13.69
CA SER A 70 -10.24 16.90 -13.33
C SER A 70 -9.82 15.44 -13.47
N TRP A 71 -9.16 15.06 -14.56
CA TRP A 71 -8.64 13.69 -14.73
C TRP A 71 -7.52 13.36 -13.74
N GLY A 72 -6.66 14.32 -13.42
CA GLY A 72 -5.65 14.16 -12.36
C GLY A 72 -6.31 13.89 -11.00
N PHE A 73 -7.37 14.63 -10.66
CA PHE A 73 -8.12 14.43 -9.42
C PHE A 73 -8.87 13.09 -9.39
N ILE A 74 -9.51 12.68 -10.49
CA ILE A 74 -10.17 11.38 -10.62
C ILE A 74 -9.15 10.26 -10.46
N ALA A 75 -7.98 10.36 -11.11
CA ALA A 75 -6.91 9.37 -10.99
C ALA A 75 -6.42 9.25 -9.53
N GLY A 76 -6.20 10.37 -8.84
CA GLY A 76 -5.83 10.39 -7.43
C GLY A 76 -6.91 9.76 -6.53
N SER A 77 -8.18 10.03 -6.82
CA SER A 77 -9.33 9.47 -6.09
C SER A 77 -9.42 7.96 -6.25
N LEU A 78 -9.23 7.44 -7.48
CA LEU A 78 -9.18 6.00 -7.74
C LEU A 78 -8.05 5.31 -6.97
N GLY A 79 -6.88 5.94 -6.88
CA GLY A 79 -5.76 5.45 -6.06
C GLY A 79 -6.10 5.43 -4.56
N ALA A 80 -6.74 6.48 -4.05
CA ALA A 80 -7.15 6.57 -2.64
C ALA A 80 -8.20 5.50 -2.28
N PHE A 81 -9.22 5.30 -3.12
CA PHE A 81 -10.18 4.21 -2.94
C PHE A 81 -9.51 2.84 -3.05
N GLY A 82 -8.55 2.66 -3.97
CA GLY A 82 -7.72 1.46 -4.04
C GLY A 82 -7.01 1.16 -2.70
N ALA A 83 -6.34 2.16 -2.11
CA ALA A 83 -5.66 2.01 -0.82
C ALA A 83 -6.64 1.71 0.34
N LEU A 84 -7.85 2.30 0.30
CA LEU A 84 -8.91 2.01 1.26
C LEU A 84 -9.39 0.56 1.14
N THR A 85 -9.67 0.09 -0.08
CA THR A 85 -10.12 -1.29 -0.31
C THR A 85 -9.03 -2.32 -0.01
N LEU A 86 -7.74 -2.00 -0.23
CA LEU A 86 -6.62 -2.83 0.21
C LEU A 86 -6.60 -2.94 1.73
N THR A 87 -6.74 -1.81 2.43
CA THR A 87 -6.90 -1.80 3.90
C THR A 87 -8.11 -2.63 4.34
N LEU A 88 -9.20 -2.49 3.58
CA LEU A 88 -10.44 -3.28 3.59
C LEU A 88 -10.19 -4.79 3.60
N ALA A 89 -9.55 -5.24 2.54
CA ALA A 89 -9.26 -6.63 2.25
C ALA A 89 -8.38 -7.24 3.35
N MET A 90 -7.40 -6.48 3.87
CA MET A 90 -6.57 -6.93 4.99
C MET A 90 -7.35 -7.03 6.31
N PHE A 91 -8.50 -6.35 6.44
CA PHE A 91 -9.37 -6.37 7.63
C PHE A 91 -10.38 -7.52 7.61
N SER A 92 -11.01 -7.83 6.46
CA SER A 92 -12.07 -8.83 6.35
C SER A 92 -11.66 -10.28 6.68
N PHE A 93 -10.37 -10.55 6.87
CA PHE A 93 -9.88 -11.85 7.32
C PHE A 93 -9.91 -12.03 8.86
N GLN A 94 -10.76 -11.28 9.60
CA GLN A 94 -10.98 -11.36 11.06
C GLN A 94 -11.25 -12.80 11.55
N GLY A 95 -10.17 -13.51 11.90
CA GLY A 95 -10.18 -14.90 12.41
C GLY A 95 -9.01 -15.74 11.86
N MET A 96 -8.47 -15.37 10.70
CA MET A 96 -7.25 -15.95 10.12
C MET A 96 -6.14 -14.90 10.04
N LYS A 97 -4.89 -15.34 10.21
CA LYS A 97 -3.70 -14.47 10.23
C LYS A 97 -3.67 -13.56 8.99
N PRO A 98 -3.23 -12.28 9.11
CA PRO A 98 -3.14 -11.38 7.98
C PRO A 98 -2.16 -11.95 6.94
N ARG A 99 -2.70 -12.39 5.80
CA ARG A 99 -1.91 -12.94 4.69
C ARG A 99 -1.64 -11.87 3.63
N ALA A 100 -0.77 -10.92 3.97
CA ALA A 100 -0.30 -9.91 3.00
C ALA A 100 0.31 -10.57 1.76
N ASP A 101 0.90 -11.75 1.94
CA ASP A 101 1.38 -12.66 0.91
C ASP A 101 0.31 -13.09 -0.10
N ILE A 102 -0.96 -13.22 0.27
CA ILE A 102 -2.05 -13.50 -0.68
C ILE A 102 -2.60 -12.20 -1.27
N VAL A 103 -2.83 -11.19 -0.43
CA VAL A 103 -3.53 -9.97 -0.86
C VAL A 103 -2.71 -9.23 -1.92
N MET A 104 -1.39 -9.17 -1.76
CA MET A 104 -0.53 -8.39 -2.66
C MET A 104 -0.54 -8.94 -4.11
N PRO A 105 -0.27 -10.23 -4.37
CA PRO A 105 -0.38 -10.80 -5.72
C PRO A 105 -1.76 -10.61 -6.34
N ILE A 106 -2.85 -10.79 -5.57
CA ILE A 106 -4.21 -10.61 -6.08
C ILE A 106 -4.42 -9.15 -6.51
N VAL A 107 -4.09 -8.18 -5.66
CA VAL A 107 -4.30 -6.76 -5.96
C VAL A 107 -3.50 -6.33 -7.20
N PHE A 108 -2.20 -6.63 -7.25
CA PHE A 108 -1.39 -6.18 -8.39
C PHE A 108 -1.68 -6.95 -9.68
N GLY A 109 -1.86 -8.26 -9.60
CA GLY A 109 -2.16 -9.06 -10.79
C GLY A 109 -3.54 -8.73 -11.38
N THR A 110 -4.54 -8.48 -10.53
CA THR A 110 -5.84 -8.00 -11.01
C THR A 110 -5.78 -6.57 -11.55
N ALA A 111 -5.00 -5.67 -10.94
CA ALA A 111 -4.83 -4.31 -11.45
C ALA A 111 -4.24 -4.28 -12.87
N VAL A 112 -3.25 -5.13 -13.16
CA VAL A 112 -2.67 -5.29 -14.51
C VAL A 112 -3.74 -5.79 -15.49
N SER A 113 -4.52 -6.79 -15.09
CA SER A 113 -5.58 -7.38 -15.92
C SER A 113 -6.71 -6.38 -16.21
N VAL A 114 -7.16 -5.63 -15.20
CA VAL A 114 -8.19 -4.59 -15.34
C VAL A 114 -7.71 -3.46 -16.25
N THR A 115 -6.45 -3.06 -16.16
CA THR A 115 -5.87 -2.05 -17.05
C THR A 115 -5.89 -2.50 -18.51
N ALA A 116 -5.52 -3.75 -18.77
CA ALA A 116 -5.57 -4.35 -20.11
C ALA A 116 -7.00 -4.37 -20.67
N ILE A 117 -7.97 -4.86 -19.89
CA ILE A 117 -9.39 -4.91 -20.28
C ILE A 117 -9.95 -3.51 -20.54
N THR A 118 -9.67 -2.56 -19.63
CA THR A 118 -10.12 -1.17 -19.76
C THR A 118 -9.56 -0.54 -21.03
N SER A 119 -8.29 -0.83 -21.37
CA SER A 119 -7.67 -0.34 -22.60
C SER A 119 -8.37 -0.89 -23.85
N VAL A 120 -8.71 -2.19 -23.89
CA VAL A 120 -9.47 -2.78 -25.00
C VAL A 120 -10.84 -2.12 -25.15
N ILE A 121 -11.55 -1.92 -24.04
CA ILE A 121 -12.89 -1.30 -24.05
C ILE A 121 -12.83 0.15 -24.52
N LEU A 122 -11.90 0.94 -24.00
CA LEU A 122 -11.80 2.37 -24.32
C LEU A 122 -11.29 2.63 -25.73
N THR A 123 -10.36 1.82 -26.23
CA THR A 123 -9.77 2.03 -27.56
C THR A 123 -10.60 1.42 -28.68
N LYS A 124 -11.47 0.45 -28.38
CA LYS A 124 -12.22 -0.37 -29.37
C LYS A 124 -11.32 -0.95 -30.47
N ALA A 125 -10.02 -1.07 -30.21
CA ALA A 125 -9.03 -1.50 -31.18
C ALA A 125 -9.06 -3.03 -31.34
N ASP A 126 -8.62 -3.50 -32.51
CA ASP A 126 -8.36 -4.92 -32.72
C ASP A 126 -7.34 -5.42 -31.69
N PHE A 127 -7.74 -6.42 -30.90
CA PHE A 127 -6.89 -6.98 -29.87
C PHE A 127 -6.13 -8.20 -30.39
N ASN A 128 -4.91 -8.37 -29.90
CA ASN A 128 -4.16 -9.58 -30.15
C ASN A 128 -4.63 -10.69 -29.18
N PRO A 129 -5.00 -11.89 -29.64
CA PRO A 129 -5.37 -13.01 -28.76
C PRO A 129 -4.34 -13.34 -27.67
N TRP A 130 -3.06 -13.03 -27.89
CA TRP A 130 -2.00 -13.15 -26.87
C TRP A 130 -2.26 -12.32 -25.61
N LEU A 131 -3.06 -11.25 -25.70
CA LEU A 131 -3.46 -10.43 -24.56
C LEU A 131 -4.30 -11.23 -23.55
N TYR A 132 -5.29 -11.98 -24.04
CA TYR A 132 -6.13 -12.83 -23.18
C TYR A 132 -5.34 -13.97 -22.57
N LEU A 133 -4.38 -14.53 -23.31
CA LEU A 133 -3.46 -15.50 -22.74
C LEU A 133 -2.60 -14.87 -21.62
N GLY A 134 -2.14 -13.64 -21.80
CA GLY A 134 -1.43 -12.89 -20.75
C GLY A 134 -2.28 -12.66 -19.50
N ILE A 135 -3.56 -12.31 -19.66
CA ILE A 135 -4.51 -12.15 -18.54
C ILE A 135 -4.76 -13.50 -17.84
N ALA A 136 -5.00 -14.57 -18.60
CA ALA A 136 -5.18 -15.91 -18.03
C ALA A 136 -3.91 -16.40 -17.32
N GLY A 137 -2.75 -16.17 -17.92
CA GLY A 137 -1.45 -16.46 -17.33
C GLY A 137 -1.21 -15.67 -16.04
N MET A 138 -1.64 -14.39 -15.99
CA MET A 138 -1.59 -13.59 -14.76
C MET A 138 -2.41 -14.23 -13.65
N ALA A 139 -3.62 -14.73 -13.93
CA ALA A 139 -4.43 -15.44 -12.94
C ALA A 139 -3.69 -16.67 -12.37
N VAL A 140 -3.01 -17.44 -13.23
CA VAL A 140 -2.18 -18.57 -12.81
C VAL A 140 -1.01 -18.11 -11.94
N CYS A 141 -0.29 -17.05 -12.35
CA CYS A 141 0.82 -16.49 -11.57
C CYS A 141 0.37 -15.98 -10.20
N ILE A 142 -0.79 -15.31 -10.10
CA ILE A 142 -1.37 -14.86 -8.83
C ILE A 142 -1.54 -16.06 -7.89
N VAL A 143 -2.15 -17.14 -8.39
CA VAL A 143 -2.37 -18.37 -7.60
C VAL A 143 -1.03 -18.95 -7.16
N ILE A 144 -0.09 -19.18 -8.08
CA ILE A 144 1.21 -19.77 -7.74
C ILE A 144 1.94 -18.93 -6.67
N VAL A 145 2.01 -17.61 -6.84
CA VAL A 145 2.69 -16.73 -5.89
C VAL A 145 1.98 -16.71 -4.55
N ALA A 146 0.65 -16.58 -4.52
CA ALA A 146 -0.13 -16.55 -3.29
C ALA A 146 -0.03 -17.88 -2.50
N TYR A 147 0.09 -19.03 -3.17
CA TYR A 147 0.23 -20.33 -2.52
C TYR A 147 1.67 -20.66 -2.09
N ASN A 148 2.69 -20.19 -2.81
CA ASN A 148 4.09 -20.56 -2.56
C ASN A 148 4.90 -19.49 -1.81
N THR A 149 4.38 -18.28 -1.61
CA THR A 149 5.09 -17.25 -0.83
C THR A 149 5.19 -17.70 0.63
N PRO A 150 6.40 -17.80 1.23
CA PRO A 150 6.56 -18.22 2.60
C PRO A 150 5.84 -17.27 3.55
N HIS A 151 4.96 -17.84 4.37
CA HIS A 151 4.22 -17.11 5.39
C HIS A 151 5.19 -16.78 6.52
N ALA A 152 5.56 -15.51 6.66
CA ALA A 152 6.26 -15.08 7.86
C ALA A 152 5.36 -15.38 9.08
N GLY A 153 5.70 -16.46 9.79
CA GLY A 153 5.25 -16.67 11.16
C GLY A 153 5.66 -15.46 12.01
N PRO A 154 4.98 -15.21 13.12
CA PRO A 154 5.18 -14.01 13.92
C PRO A 154 6.66 -13.86 14.25
N ALA A 155 7.25 -12.73 13.84
CA ALA A 155 8.46 -12.25 14.46
C ALA A 155 8.21 -12.30 15.98
N HIS A 156 9.02 -13.09 16.67
CA HIS A 156 8.95 -13.29 18.11
C HIS A 156 8.60 -11.97 18.81
N ALA A 157 7.51 -11.98 19.57
CA ALA A 157 7.24 -10.95 20.55
C ALA A 157 8.49 -10.84 21.43
N LYS A 158 9.30 -9.81 21.21
CA LYS A 158 10.32 -9.44 22.18
C LYS A 158 9.56 -9.03 23.45
N PRO A 159 9.79 -9.67 24.61
CA PRO A 159 9.11 -9.30 25.84
C PRO A 159 9.28 -7.80 26.07
N ALA A 160 8.16 -7.13 26.33
CA ALA A 160 8.15 -5.75 26.78
C ALA A 160 9.13 -5.64 27.95
N ALA A 161 10.17 -4.83 27.77
CA ALA A 161 11.01 -4.40 28.89
C ALA A 161 10.07 -3.76 29.91
N ALA A 162 10.21 -4.22 31.15
CA ALA A 162 9.40 -3.85 32.29
C ALA A 162 9.16 -2.34 32.34
N SER A 163 7.88 -1.97 32.39
CA SER A 163 7.42 -0.64 32.78
C SER A 163 7.92 -0.35 34.19
N THR A 164 8.98 0.43 34.33
CA THR A 164 9.32 1.11 35.59
C THR A 164 8.24 2.15 35.88
N ALA A 165 7.26 1.78 36.69
CA ALA A 165 6.37 2.74 37.34
C ALA A 165 7.19 3.59 38.34
N PRO A 166 6.96 4.91 38.43
CA PRO A 166 7.55 5.72 39.49
C PRO A 166 6.95 5.32 40.84
N ALA A 167 7.81 5.04 41.82
CA ALA A 167 7.43 4.75 43.19
C ALA A 167 6.70 5.94 43.83
N GLY A 168 5.40 5.79 44.05
CA GLY A 168 4.64 6.61 45.00
C GLY A 168 4.96 6.12 46.42
N GLY A 169 5.87 6.80 47.11
CA GLY A 169 6.16 6.56 48.52
C GLY A 169 5.13 7.25 49.40
N THR A 170 4.23 6.47 50.00
CA THR A 170 3.49 6.87 51.20
C THR A 170 4.31 6.48 52.43
N GLU A 171 4.68 7.51 53.19
CA GLU A 171 5.38 7.47 54.48
C GLU A 171 4.51 6.89 55.60
N PRO A 172 5.08 6.07 56.51
CA PRO A 172 4.56 5.91 57.86
C PRO A 172 5.51 6.52 58.91
N ASP A 173 4.94 7.45 59.67
CA ASP A 173 5.46 8.11 60.87
C ASP A 173 5.94 7.10 61.96
N PRO A 174 7.21 7.18 62.42
CA PRO A 174 7.73 6.30 63.47
C PRO A 174 7.83 6.93 64.87
N ARG A 175 6.96 7.86 65.29
CA ARG A 175 6.94 8.37 66.69
C ARG A 175 5.63 8.16 67.47
N ALA A 176 5.10 6.94 67.40
CA ALA A 176 4.24 6.42 68.46
C ALA A 176 5.10 5.64 69.47
N HIS A 177 5.73 6.35 70.42
CA HIS A 177 6.05 5.95 71.80
C HIS A 177 6.60 7.15 72.57
#